data_AF-A0A0N0U5N1-F1
#
_entry.id   AF-A0A0N0U5N1-F1
#
_cell.length_a   1.000
_cell.length_b   1.000
_cell.length_c   1.000
_cell.angle_alpha   90.00
_cell.angle_beta   90.00
_cell.angle_gamma   90.00
#
_symmetry.space_group_name_H-M   'P 1'
#
loop_
_entity.id
_entity.type
_entity.pdbx_description
1 polymer ?
#
loop_
_entity_poly.entity_id
_entity_poly.type
_entity_poly.pdbx_seq_one_letter_code
_entity_poly.pdbx_strand_id
1 'polypeptide(L)'
;VRNEGETMDEIKETKPEENWMEIYGTNVNITSEEDLASFFKNWDHNVNKVYMSDIPQICKDEPCQLGIDEAGRGPILGPMIYGIVYTPLSEKQLPVDLGCADSKTLTQEQRHQIFNKICEHREKIGWAVEVISPNTISNSMYQRVKFSLNDVSMKSAIELTQLVIERGANIAELYVDTVGKPEAYQIKLENIFPDIKVTVAKKADSVYPIVSAASICAKVLRDSSLKDWQFREGTISSLYGCGYPNDPDTKKWLFDNVDDIFGFPRIVRFSWSPAERMLQSHALSVEWQEVEEEEGNGEQKITIFFAGSSQKKRHQFFIDRCLSTTATL
;
A
#
# COMPACT_ATOMS: atom_id res chain seq x y z
N VAL A 1 -45.52 32.55 -21.04
CA VAL A 1 -44.16 33.04 -20.69
C VAL A 1 -43.36 31.82 -20.25
N ARG A 2 -42.36 31.40 -21.05
CA ARG A 2 -41.25 30.45 -20.79
C ARG A 2 -41.62 29.07 -20.19
N ASN A 3 -41.51 27.93 -20.88
CA ASN A 3 -40.34 27.20 -21.41
C ASN A 3 -39.23 26.96 -20.38
N GLU A 4 -39.11 25.71 -19.92
CA GLU A 4 -37.96 24.96 -19.34
C GLU A 4 -38.53 23.54 -19.07
N GLY A 5 -37.99 22.41 -19.57
CA GLY A 5 -36.61 21.92 -19.40
C GLY A 5 -36.48 21.37 -17.96
N GLU A 6 -36.04 20.17 -17.62
CA GLU A 6 -35.11 19.24 -18.24
C GLU A 6 -35.33 17.82 -17.66
N THR A 7 -34.89 16.86 -18.45
CA THR A 7 -34.80 15.41 -18.20
C THR A 7 -33.95 15.07 -16.97
N MET A 8 -34.33 14.00 -16.28
CA MET A 8 -33.53 13.29 -15.28
C MET A 8 -32.10 13.08 -15.79
N ASP A 9 -31.15 13.79 -15.22
CA ASP A 9 -29.73 13.54 -15.41
C ASP A 9 -29.37 12.17 -14.83
N GLU A 10 -28.98 11.27 -15.72
CA GLU A 10 -28.17 10.10 -15.41
C GLU A 10 -26.91 10.57 -14.69
N ILE A 11 -26.76 10.17 -13.42
CA ILE A 11 -25.49 10.23 -12.72
C ILE A 11 -24.55 9.26 -13.46
N LYS A 12 -23.82 9.77 -14.44
CA LYS A 12 -22.67 9.08 -15.00
C LYS A 12 -21.65 8.94 -13.88
N GLU A 13 -21.49 7.73 -13.39
CA GLU A 13 -20.28 7.33 -12.67
C GLU A 13 -19.08 7.67 -13.55
N THR A 14 -18.41 8.78 -13.23
CA THR A 14 -17.12 9.13 -13.80
C THR A 14 -16.13 8.07 -13.35
N LYS A 15 -15.76 7.18 -14.28
CA LYS A 15 -14.62 6.28 -14.13
C LYS A 15 -13.38 7.09 -13.71
N PRO A 16 -12.56 6.59 -12.78
CA PRO A 16 -11.30 7.23 -12.41
C PRO A 16 -10.24 6.94 -13.49
N GLU A 17 -10.40 7.49 -14.70
CA GLU A 17 -9.44 7.32 -15.80
C GLU A 17 -8.45 8.50 -15.95
N GLU A 18 -8.53 9.56 -15.13
CA GLU A 18 -7.76 10.80 -15.36
C GLU A 18 -6.63 11.12 -14.35
N ASN A 19 -6.17 10.18 -13.52
CA ASN A 19 -5.10 10.49 -12.54
C ASN A 19 -3.79 9.69 -12.65
N TRP A 20 -3.55 9.02 -13.78
CA TRP A 20 -2.32 8.22 -13.94
C TRP A 20 -1.06 9.11 -14.05
N MET A 21 -1.16 10.29 -14.68
CA MET A 21 0.01 11.16 -14.93
C MET A 21 0.56 11.86 -13.68
N GLU A 22 -0.26 12.23 -12.69
CA GLU A 22 0.23 12.85 -11.44
C GLU A 22 0.93 11.83 -10.53
N ILE A 23 0.51 10.55 -10.55
CA ILE A 23 1.09 9.48 -9.73
C ILE A 23 2.53 9.16 -10.20
N TYR A 24 2.77 9.17 -11.52
CA TYR A 24 4.09 8.86 -12.11
C TYR A 24 4.97 10.09 -12.36
N GLY A 25 4.48 11.30 -12.06
CA GLY A 25 5.17 12.55 -12.37
C GLY A 25 6.22 12.97 -11.33
N THR A 26 7.47 12.53 -11.50
CA THR A 26 8.66 13.30 -11.09
C THR A 26 9.85 12.85 -11.95
N ASN A 27 10.51 13.81 -12.62
CA ASN A 27 11.69 13.65 -13.51
C ASN A 27 12.97 13.16 -12.80
N VAL A 28 12.88 12.36 -11.75
CA VAL A 28 14.06 11.82 -11.06
C VAL A 28 14.36 10.46 -11.66
N ASN A 29 15.38 10.39 -12.51
CA ASN A 29 15.90 9.13 -13.01
C ASN A 29 16.80 8.52 -11.92
N ILE A 30 16.41 7.39 -11.34
CA ILE A 30 17.20 6.69 -10.33
C ILE A 30 18.19 5.79 -11.06
N THR A 31 19.44 6.22 -11.11
CA THR A 31 20.56 5.53 -11.76
C THR A 31 21.49 4.86 -10.76
N SER A 32 21.41 5.23 -9.48
CA SER A 32 22.09 4.58 -8.37
C SER A 32 21.34 4.82 -7.04
N GLU A 33 21.84 4.25 -5.95
CA GLU A 33 21.33 4.53 -4.60
C GLU A 33 21.44 6.01 -4.19
N GLU A 34 22.38 6.76 -4.77
CA GLU A 34 22.64 8.17 -4.43
C GLU A 34 21.44 9.06 -4.82
N ASP A 35 20.69 8.64 -5.85
CA ASP A 35 19.50 9.35 -6.33
C ASP A 35 18.29 9.15 -5.41
N LEU A 36 18.29 8.12 -4.54
CA LEU A 36 17.15 7.80 -3.68
C LEU A 36 16.84 8.92 -2.69
N ALA A 37 17.87 9.55 -2.11
CA ALA A 37 17.65 10.66 -1.17
C ALA A 37 16.94 11.84 -1.86
N SER A 38 17.27 12.13 -3.12
CA SER A 38 16.59 13.17 -3.90
C SER A 38 15.15 12.76 -4.25
N PHE A 39 14.96 11.50 -4.66
CA PHE A 39 13.64 10.94 -4.93
C PHE A 39 12.70 11.08 -3.72
N PHE A 40 13.15 10.66 -2.53
CA PHE A 40 12.36 10.77 -1.31
C PHE A 40 12.17 12.23 -0.88
N LYS A 41 13.14 13.12 -1.13
CA LYS A 41 12.99 14.54 -0.76
C LYS A 41 11.93 15.29 -1.55
N ASN A 42 11.68 14.88 -2.79
CA ASN A 42 10.77 15.55 -3.71
C ASN A 42 9.34 14.99 -3.68
N TRP A 43 9.02 14.13 -2.71
CA TRP A 43 7.74 13.44 -2.61
C TRP A 43 7.13 13.61 -1.21
N ASP A 44 5.80 13.75 -1.16
CA ASP A 44 5.04 13.72 0.09
C ASP A 44 4.80 12.27 0.54
N HIS A 45 5.46 11.85 1.63
CA HIS A 45 5.45 10.48 2.13
C HIS A 45 4.09 9.96 2.61
N ASN A 46 3.06 10.79 2.58
CA ASN A 46 1.69 10.46 3.02
C ASN A 46 0.80 9.89 1.92
N VAL A 47 1.21 9.97 0.66
CA VAL A 47 0.48 9.41 -0.48
C VAL A 47 1.34 8.34 -1.14
N ASN A 48 0.75 7.32 -1.77
CA ASN A 48 1.54 6.31 -2.46
C ASN A 48 2.40 6.94 -3.56
N LYS A 49 3.53 6.33 -3.86
CA LYS A 49 4.39 6.73 -4.98
C LYS A 49 4.86 5.52 -5.74
N VAL A 50 4.76 5.58 -7.06
CA VAL A 50 5.34 4.58 -7.94
C VAL A 50 6.56 5.16 -8.64
N TYR A 51 7.61 4.38 -8.71
CA TYR A 51 8.76 4.63 -9.59
C TYR A 51 8.97 3.43 -10.50
N MET A 52 9.33 3.68 -11.74
CA MET A 52 9.64 2.65 -12.73
C MET A 52 10.86 3.11 -13.54
N SER A 53 11.84 2.22 -13.73
CA SER A 53 12.94 2.47 -14.64
C SER A 53 12.46 2.51 -16.09
N ASP A 54 13.27 3.07 -16.99
CA ASP A 54 13.03 2.90 -18.42
C ASP A 54 12.99 1.41 -18.78
N ILE A 55 12.10 1.05 -19.72
CA ILE A 55 11.98 -0.33 -20.18
C ILE A 55 13.13 -0.62 -21.16
N PRO A 56 14.02 -1.57 -20.85
CA PRO A 56 15.09 -1.95 -21.76
C PRO A 56 14.51 -2.44 -23.08
N GLN A 57 15.11 -2.06 -24.21
CA GLN A 57 14.58 -2.42 -25.54
C GLN A 57 14.46 -3.95 -25.70
N ILE A 58 15.44 -4.70 -25.20
CA ILE A 58 15.42 -6.18 -25.20
C ILE A 58 14.21 -6.76 -24.44
N CYS A 59 13.72 -6.09 -23.39
CA CYS A 59 12.55 -6.52 -22.64
C CYS A 59 11.22 -6.28 -23.39
N LYS A 60 11.24 -5.48 -24.46
CA LYS A 60 10.08 -5.32 -25.36
C LYS A 60 10.10 -6.37 -26.47
N ASP A 61 11.30 -6.72 -26.93
CA ASP A 61 11.50 -7.60 -28.08
C ASP A 61 11.44 -9.09 -27.70
N GLU A 62 11.88 -9.44 -26.48
CA GLU A 62 11.99 -10.82 -26.01
C GLU A 62 11.07 -11.11 -24.81
N PRO A 63 10.54 -12.34 -24.68
CA PRO A 63 9.83 -12.76 -23.49
C PRO A 63 10.69 -12.62 -22.23
N CYS A 64 10.11 -12.06 -21.17
CA CYS A 64 10.77 -11.80 -19.89
C CYS A 64 10.22 -12.67 -18.75
N GLN A 65 11.07 -12.88 -17.75
CA GLN A 65 10.61 -13.25 -16.41
C GLN A 65 10.48 -11.99 -15.54
N LEU A 66 9.50 -11.99 -14.64
CA LEU A 66 9.26 -10.93 -13.66
C LEU A 66 9.20 -11.55 -12.26
N GLY A 67 9.90 -10.93 -11.31
CA GLY A 67 9.84 -11.27 -9.88
C GLY A 67 9.14 -10.17 -9.09
N ILE A 68 8.35 -10.56 -8.10
CA ILE A 68 7.66 -9.66 -7.16
C ILE A 68 7.99 -10.05 -5.72
N ASP A 69 8.37 -9.06 -4.91
CA ASP A 69 8.50 -9.21 -3.47
C ASP A 69 8.18 -7.88 -2.75
N GLU A 70 8.01 -7.93 -1.43
CA GLU A 70 7.76 -6.76 -0.60
C GLU A 70 8.79 -6.55 0.53
N ALA A 71 8.83 -5.33 1.04
CA ALA A 71 9.53 -4.97 2.26
C ALA A 71 8.65 -4.11 3.17
N GLY A 72 8.82 -4.27 4.48
CA GLY A 72 8.09 -3.45 5.45
C GLY A 72 6.65 -3.88 5.70
N ARG A 73 6.30 -5.16 5.53
CA ARG A 73 4.95 -5.66 5.86
C ARG A 73 4.62 -5.58 7.36
N GLY A 74 5.54 -5.99 8.23
CA GLY A 74 5.33 -6.11 9.67
C GLY A 74 5.48 -4.85 10.55
N PRO A 75 6.36 -3.88 10.23
CA PRO A 75 6.55 -2.66 11.02
C PRO A 75 5.25 -1.89 11.28
N ILE A 76 5.18 -1.25 12.45
CA ILE A 76 4.15 -0.27 12.79
C ILE A 76 4.50 1.13 12.27
N LEU A 77 5.78 1.38 11.98
CA LEU A 77 6.27 2.63 11.42
C LEU A 77 6.67 2.46 9.95
N GLY A 78 6.40 3.49 9.16
CA GLY A 78 6.92 3.62 7.80
C GLY A 78 6.08 2.94 6.72
N PRO A 79 6.51 3.06 5.47
CA PRO A 79 5.79 2.54 4.32
C PRO A 79 5.98 1.03 4.17
N MET A 80 5.08 0.41 3.41
CA MET A 80 5.29 -0.92 2.83
C MET A 80 5.69 -0.72 1.38
N ILE A 81 6.75 -1.38 0.91
CA ILE A 81 7.24 -1.23 -0.46
C ILE A 81 7.06 -2.54 -1.20
N TYR A 82 6.36 -2.48 -2.33
CA TYR A 82 6.37 -3.55 -3.33
C TYR A 82 7.44 -3.26 -4.36
N GLY A 83 8.26 -4.26 -4.68
CA GLY A 83 9.26 -4.19 -5.72
C GLY A 83 8.97 -5.23 -6.80
N ILE A 84 9.22 -4.85 -8.05
CA ILE A 84 9.25 -5.76 -9.18
C ILE A 84 10.54 -5.59 -9.96
N VAL A 85 11.08 -6.69 -10.46
CA VAL A 85 12.25 -6.72 -11.33
C VAL A 85 11.99 -7.68 -12.48
N TYR A 86 12.37 -7.32 -13.69
CA TYR A 86 12.18 -8.15 -14.87
C TYR A 86 13.40 -8.10 -15.80
N THR A 87 13.64 -9.22 -16.47
CA THR A 87 14.76 -9.42 -17.41
C THR A 87 14.34 -10.42 -18.49
N PRO A 88 14.87 -10.35 -19.73
CA PRO A 88 14.62 -11.34 -20.77
C PRO A 88 14.94 -12.77 -20.31
N LEU A 89 14.21 -13.75 -20.83
CA LEU A 89 14.49 -15.17 -20.55
C LEU A 89 15.88 -15.60 -21.04
N SER A 90 16.42 -14.94 -22.07
CA SER A 90 17.79 -15.11 -22.55
C SER A 90 18.84 -14.67 -21.51
N GLU A 91 18.49 -13.72 -20.64
CA GLU A 91 19.33 -13.15 -19.57
C GLU A 91 18.91 -13.68 -18.18
N LYS A 92 18.37 -14.91 -18.12
CA LYS A 92 17.86 -15.50 -16.87
C LYS A 92 18.90 -15.64 -15.76
N GLN A 93 20.17 -15.74 -16.15
CA GLN A 93 21.32 -15.86 -15.25
C GLN A 93 21.77 -14.51 -14.66
N LEU A 94 21.40 -13.38 -15.29
CA LEU A 94 21.85 -12.04 -14.89
C LEU A 94 21.61 -11.75 -13.40
N PRO A 95 20.41 -11.95 -12.81
CA PRO A 95 20.22 -11.67 -11.38
C PRO A 95 21.15 -12.46 -10.45
N VAL A 96 21.53 -13.68 -10.84
CA VAL A 96 22.50 -14.50 -10.08
C VAL A 96 23.89 -13.87 -10.16
N ASP A 97 24.32 -13.47 -11.36
CA ASP A 97 25.63 -12.86 -11.58
C ASP A 97 25.78 -11.50 -10.88
N LEU A 98 24.66 -10.77 -10.70
CA LEU A 98 24.61 -9.55 -9.90
C LEU A 98 24.73 -9.82 -8.39
N GLY A 99 24.43 -11.04 -7.93
CA GLY A 99 24.52 -11.47 -6.53
C GLY A 99 23.18 -11.72 -5.83
N CYS A 100 22.06 -11.84 -6.56
CA CYS A 100 20.72 -11.98 -5.99
C CYS A 100 20.35 -13.42 -5.60
N ALA A 101 21.27 -14.28 -5.18
CA ALA A 101 20.96 -15.69 -4.91
C ALA A 101 20.60 -16.00 -3.44
N ASP A 102 20.98 -15.16 -2.49
CA ASP A 102 20.76 -15.42 -1.05
C ASP A 102 20.53 -14.13 -0.26
N SER A 103 19.40 -13.45 -0.51
CA SER A 103 19.10 -12.14 0.10
C SER A 103 18.99 -12.15 1.63
N LYS A 104 18.82 -13.32 2.26
CA LYS A 104 18.67 -13.47 3.71
C LYS A 104 19.99 -13.33 4.47
N THR A 105 21.11 -13.55 3.81
CA THR A 105 22.45 -13.38 4.39
C THR A 105 23.10 -12.05 4.02
N LEU A 106 22.48 -11.27 3.12
CA LEU A 106 23.03 -10.00 2.68
C LEU A 106 22.94 -8.91 3.76
N THR A 107 24.06 -8.23 4.01
CA THR A 107 24.07 -7.00 4.81
C THR A 107 23.36 -5.86 4.07
N GLN A 108 23.09 -4.77 4.78
CA GLN A 108 22.52 -3.58 4.15
C GLN A 108 23.42 -3.07 3.02
N GLU A 109 24.72 -2.96 3.27
CA GLU A 109 25.71 -2.47 2.29
C GLU A 109 25.75 -3.37 1.04
N GLN A 110 25.66 -4.69 1.21
CA GLN A 110 25.62 -5.63 0.08
C GLN A 110 24.34 -5.46 -0.76
N ARG A 111 23.18 -5.24 -0.13
CA ARG A 111 21.93 -4.97 -0.86
C ARG A 111 22.02 -3.68 -1.68
N HIS A 112 22.60 -2.63 -1.11
CA HIS A 112 22.82 -1.36 -1.78
C HIS A 112 23.78 -1.49 -2.98
N GLN A 113 24.88 -2.24 -2.83
CA GLN A 113 25.78 -2.55 -3.94
C GLN A 113 25.09 -3.31 -5.07
N ILE A 114 24.25 -4.30 -4.75
CA ILE A 114 23.51 -5.06 -5.76
C ILE A 114 22.47 -4.17 -6.45
N PHE A 115 21.79 -3.29 -5.71
CA PHE A 115 20.87 -2.32 -6.28
C PHE A 115 21.57 -1.40 -7.31
N ASN A 116 22.77 -0.89 -6.98
CA ASN A 116 23.56 -0.10 -7.93
C ASN A 116 23.88 -0.91 -9.20
N LYS A 117 24.28 -2.18 -9.07
CA LYS A 117 24.52 -3.05 -10.24
C LYS A 117 23.25 -3.28 -11.07
N ILE A 118 22.08 -3.41 -10.46
CA ILE A 118 20.79 -3.51 -11.18
C ILE A 118 20.58 -2.24 -12.01
N CYS A 119 20.81 -1.06 -11.45
CA CYS A 119 20.69 0.21 -12.17
C CYS A 119 21.76 0.40 -13.26
N GLU A 120 22.96 -0.13 -13.07
CA GLU A 120 24.04 -0.10 -14.07
C GLU A 120 23.69 -0.92 -15.32
N HIS A 121 22.99 -2.06 -15.17
CA HIS A 121 22.61 -2.98 -16.26
C HIS A 121 21.23 -2.64 -16.87
N ARG A 122 20.82 -1.36 -16.84
CA ARG A 122 19.52 -0.87 -17.32
C ARG A 122 19.19 -1.18 -18.79
N GLU A 123 20.15 -1.65 -19.57
CA GLU A 123 19.95 -2.13 -20.94
C GLU A 123 19.45 -3.58 -21.02
N LYS A 124 19.45 -4.32 -19.90
CA LYS A 124 19.01 -5.72 -19.81
C LYS A 124 17.99 -5.99 -18.71
N ILE A 125 18.03 -5.23 -17.62
CA ILE A 125 17.15 -5.44 -16.46
C ILE A 125 16.35 -4.17 -16.19
N GLY A 126 15.05 -4.34 -15.99
CA GLY A 126 14.15 -3.26 -15.59
C GLY A 126 13.56 -3.52 -14.21
N TRP A 127 13.17 -2.46 -13.53
CA TRP A 127 12.60 -2.55 -12.19
C TRP A 127 11.56 -1.46 -11.94
N ALA A 128 10.64 -1.74 -11.03
CA ALA A 128 9.67 -0.77 -10.56
C ALA A 128 9.37 -1.02 -9.08
N VAL A 129 8.86 0.00 -8.41
CA VAL A 129 8.47 -0.07 -7.00
C VAL A 129 7.22 0.76 -6.75
N GLU A 130 6.40 0.31 -5.81
CA GLU A 130 5.36 1.12 -5.20
C GLU A 130 5.67 1.29 -3.71
N VAL A 131 5.78 2.54 -3.30
CA VAL A 131 5.87 2.94 -1.90
C VAL A 131 4.46 3.21 -1.39
N ILE A 132 3.92 2.29 -0.59
CA ILE A 132 2.58 2.39 0.00
C ILE A 132 2.71 3.10 1.34
N SER A 133 2.11 4.30 1.46
CA SER A 133 2.27 5.12 2.65
C SER A 133 1.58 4.48 3.88
N PRO A 134 2.11 4.69 5.11
CA PRO A 134 1.46 4.24 6.33
C PRO A 134 0.04 4.80 6.49
N ASN A 135 -0.19 6.02 5.97
CA ASN A 135 -1.50 6.65 5.88
C ASN A 135 -2.45 5.88 4.95
N THR A 136 -2.02 5.50 3.75
CA THR A 136 -2.83 4.67 2.83
C THR A 136 -3.14 3.31 3.45
N ILE A 137 -2.17 2.67 4.10
CA ILE A 137 -2.39 1.38 4.77
C ILE A 137 -3.45 1.53 5.87
N SER A 138 -3.31 2.53 6.73
CA SER A 138 -4.24 2.79 7.83
C SER A 138 -5.65 3.06 7.30
N ASN A 139 -5.78 4.00 6.36
CA ASN A 139 -7.07 4.38 5.79
C ASN A 139 -7.73 3.22 5.05
N SER A 140 -6.96 2.37 4.37
CA SER A 140 -7.49 1.20 3.67
C SER A 140 -8.06 0.18 4.65
N MET A 141 -7.35 -0.10 5.75
CA MET A 141 -7.81 -1.06 6.76
C MET A 141 -8.96 -0.54 7.62
N TYR A 142 -9.13 0.78 7.74
CA TYR A 142 -10.26 1.43 8.41
C TYR A 142 -11.40 1.83 7.48
N GLN A 143 -11.40 1.39 6.21
CA GLN A 143 -12.55 1.58 5.35
C GLN A 143 -13.80 0.91 5.93
N ARG A 144 -14.97 1.49 5.67
CA ARG A 144 -16.26 0.90 6.06
C ARG A 144 -16.44 -0.50 5.48
N VAL A 145 -16.00 -0.70 4.24
CA VAL A 145 -15.87 -2.02 3.62
C VAL A 145 -14.50 -2.58 3.98
N LYS A 146 -14.47 -3.80 4.54
CA LYS A 146 -13.22 -4.44 4.98
C LYS A 146 -12.27 -4.58 3.79
N PHE A 147 -11.12 -3.91 3.88
CA PHE A 147 -10.02 -4.05 2.92
C PHE A 147 -8.73 -4.38 3.70
N SER A 148 -8.33 -5.65 3.67
CA SER A 148 -7.27 -6.16 4.51
C SER A 148 -5.88 -5.77 3.98
N LEU A 149 -4.85 -5.94 4.81
CA LEU A 149 -3.46 -5.78 4.36
C LEU A 149 -3.11 -6.73 3.20
N ASN A 150 -3.74 -7.91 3.14
CA ASN A 150 -3.57 -8.82 1.99
C ASN A 150 -4.15 -8.22 0.71
N ASP A 151 -5.28 -7.52 0.79
CA ASP A 151 -5.91 -6.89 -0.36
C ASP A 151 -5.08 -5.69 -0.86
N VAL A 152 -4.53 -4.88 0.06
CA VAL A 152 -3.57 -3.80 -0.24
C VAL A 152 -2.35 -4.38 -0.96
N SER A 153 -1.75 -5.43 -0.39
CA SER A 153 -0.60 -6.14 -0.94
C SER A 153 -0.85 -6.67 -2.34
N MET A 154 -1.95 -7.41 -2.53
CA MET A 154 -2.28 -8.01 -3.82
C MET A 154 -2.59 -6.96 -4.88
N LYS A 155 -3.32 -5.90 -4.50
CA LYS A 155 -3.62 -4.79 -5.41
C LYS A 155 -2.34 -4.16 -5.96
N SER A 156 -1.38 -3.85 -5.09
CA SER A 156 -0.08 -3.27 -5.47
C SER A 156 0.69 -4.17 -6.44
N ALA A 157 0.79 -5.47 -6.14
CA ALA A 157 1.47 -6.42 -7.02
C ALA A 157 0.81 -6.52 -8.41
N ILE A 158 -0.53 -6.50 -8.47
CA ILE A 158 -1.29 -6.52 -9.73
C ILE A 158 -1.05 -5.22 -10.52
N GLU A 159 -1.24 -4.06 -9.89
CA GLU A 159 -1.14 -2.75 -10.55
C GLU A 159 0.28 -2.46 -11.04
N LEU A 160 1.32 -2.82 -10.28
CA LEU A 160 2.71 -2.71 -10.75
C LEU A 160 3.01 -3.62 -11.94
N THR A 161 2.47 -4.84 -11.94
CA THR A 161 2.65 -5.78 -13.06
C THR A 161 1.93 -5.27 -14.31
N GLN A 162 0.70 -4.80 -14.18
CA GLN A 162 -0.07 -4.17 -15.25
C GLN A 162 0.68 -2.98 -15.84
N LEU A 163 1.19 -2.08 -14.98
CA LEU A 163 1.95 -0.91 -15.41
C LEU A 163 3.14 -1.28 -16.30
N VAL A 164 3.93 -2.30 -15.92
CA VAL A 164 5.10 -2.72 -16.70
C VAL A 164 4.70 -3.33 -18.05
N ILE A 165 3.61 -4.10 -18.09
CA ILE A 165 3.07 -4.68 -19.33
C ILE A 165 2.54 -3.57 -20.24
N GLU A 166 1.75 -2.63 -19.72
CA GLU A 166 1.16 -1.50 -20.46
C GLU A 166 2.22 -0.57 -21.05
N ARG A 167 3.37 -0.47 -20.38
CA ARG A 167 4.52 0.30 -20.85
C ARG A 167 5.33 -0.42 -21.92
N GLY A 168 5.03 -1.70 -22.17
CA GLY A 168 5.51 -2.47 -23.32
C GLY A 168 6.48 -3.61 -23.00
N ALA A 169 6.69 -3.97 -21.72
CA ALA A 169 7.49 -5.14 -21.40
C ALA A 169 6.75 -6.44 -21.78
N ASN A 170 7.44 -7.35 -22.44
CA ASN A 170 6.90 -8.63 -22.89
C ASN A 170 7.02 -9.69 -21.78
N ILE A 171 6.16 -9.61 -20.77
CA ILE A 171 6.22 -10.53 -19.60
C ILE A 171 5.60 -11.88 -19.94
N ALA A 172 6.36 -12.97 -19.76
CA ALA A 172 5.91 -14.35 -20.04
C ALA A 172 5.93 -15.27 -18.81
N GLU A 173 6.86 -15.05 -17.87
CA GLU A 173 6.90 -15.76 -16.58
C GLU A 173 6.76 -14.77 -15.42
N LEU A 174 5.88 -15.05 -14.45
CA LEU A 174 5.68 -14.24 -13.25
C LEU A 174 5.92 -15.06 -12.00
N TYR A 175 6.84 -14.60 -11.15
CA TYR A 175 7.20 -15.23 -9.88
C TYR A 175 6.91 -14.30 -8.71
N VAL A 176 6.16 -14.78 -7.71
CA VAL A 176 5.70 -13.96 -6.57
C VAL A 176 6.01 -14.64 -5.24
N ASP A 177 6.62 -13.92 -4.31
CA ASP A 177 6.71 -14.37 -2.91
C ASP A 177 5.39 -14.15 -2.18
N THR A 178 5.01 -15.10 -1.32
CA THR A 178 3.83 -14.93 -0.47
C THR A 178 4.05 -15.47 0.94
N VAL A 179 3.44 -14.77 1.90
CA VAL A 179 3.27 -15.24 3.28
C VAL A 179 2.05 -16.17 3.44
N GLY A 180 1.09 -16.11 2.50
CA GLY A 180 -0.22 -16.73 2.58
C GLY A 180 -0.34 -18.11 1.93
N LYS A 181 -1.55 -18.49 1.54
CA LYS A 181 -1.81 -19.70 0.74
C LYS A 181 -1.50 -19.40 -0.74
N PRO A 182 -0.44 -20.00 -1.33
CA PRO A 182 -0.05 -19.68 -2.69
C PRO A 182 -1.13 -20.00 -3.72
N GLU A 183 -1.93 -21.03 -3.50
CA GLU A 183 -2.87 -21.57 -4.49
C GLU A 183 -3.98 -20.58 -4.84
N ALA A 184 -4.60 -19.96 -3.82
CA ALA A 184 -5.66 -18.98 -4.03
C ALA A 184 -5.13 -17.70 -4.70
N TYR A 185 -3.91 -17.30 -4.35
CA TYR A 185 -3.28 -16.12 -4.95
C TYR A 185 -2.88 -16.39 -6.41
N GLN A 186 -2.30 -17.56 -6.68
CA GLN A 186 -1.93 -17.98 -8.03
C GLN A 186 -3.14 -18.03 -8.96
N ILE A 187 -4.25 -18.67 -8.55
CA ILE A 187 -5.49 -18.72 -9.34
C ILE A 187 -5.98 -17.30 -9.67
N LYS A 188 -5.93 -16.37 -8.70
CA LYS A 188 -6.35 -14.99 -8.92
C LYS A 188 -5.45 -14.28 -9.92
N LEU A 189 -4.14 -14.45 -9.84
CA LEU A 189 -3.19 -13.87 -10.80
C LEU A 189 -3.30 -14.49 -12.19
N GLU A 190 -3.47 -15.80 -12.31
CA GLU A 190 -3.71 -16.50 -13.58
C GLU A 190 -4.99 -16.02 -14.26
N ASN A 191 -6.05 -15.73 -13.50
CA ASN A 191 -7.28 -15.15 -14.05
C ASN A 191 -7.09 -13.71 -14.56
N ILE A 192 -6.20 -12.93 -13.95
CA ILE A 192 -5.91 -11.55 -14.33
C ILE A 192 -4.93 -11.50 -15.51
N PHE A 193 -3.96 -12.41 -15.53
CA PHE A 193 -2.88 -12.51 -16.51
C PHE A 193 -2.89 -13.90 -17.19
N PRO A 194 -3.91 -14.23 -18.00
CA PRO A 194 -4.10 -15.58 -18.54
C PRO A 194 -2.97 -16.04 -19.49
N ASP A 195 -2.28 -15.10 -20.14
CA ASP A 195 -1.20 -15.39 -21.08
C ASP A 195 0.19 -15.47 -20.40
N ILE A 196 0.25 -15.24 -19.08
CA ILE A 196 1.51 -15.25 -18.31
C ILE A 196 1.56 -16.50 -17.45
N LYS A 197 2.68 -17.21 -17.49
CA LYS A 197 2.92 -18.34 -16.60
C LYS A 197 3.21 -17.85 -15.19
N VAL A 198 2.21 -17.92 -14.32
CA VAL A 198 2.31 -17.47 -12.92
C VAL A 198 2.83 -18.60 -12.02
N THR A 199 3.71 -18.27 -11.10
CA THR A 199 4.16 -19.13 -10.01
C THR A 199 4.18 -18.32 -8.72
N VAL A 200 3.32 -18.70 -7.77
CA VAL A 200 3.32 -18.12 -6.43
C VAL A 200 3.92 -19.15 -5.48
N ALA A 201 4.91 -18.76 -4.70
CA ALA A 201 5.56 -19.67 -3.75
C ALA A 201 5.90 -18.96 -2.44
N LYS A 202 6.02 -19.74 -1.37
CA LYS A 202 6.57 -19.24 -0.10
C LYS A 202 8.08 -19.24 -0.19
N LYS A 203 8.73 -18.19 0.31
CA LYS A 203 10.19 -18.03 0.25
C LYS A 203 10.69 -18.08 -1.20
N ALA A 204 9.92 -17.52 -2.11
CA ALA A 204 10.26 -17.45 -3.53
C ALA A 204 11.57 -16.65 -3.74
N ASP A 205 11.84 -15.69 -2.87
CA ASP A 205 13.12 -14.95 -2.76
C ASP A 205 14.35 -15.86 -2.63
N SER A 206 14.20 -17.05 -2.04
CA SER A 206 15.31 -18.00 -1.83
C SER A 206 15.44 -19.04 -2.95
N VAL A 207 14.47 -19.07 -3.87
CA VAL A 207 14.38 -20.07 -4.94
C VAL A 207 14.59 -19.42 -6.31
N TYR A 208 14.07 -18.21 -6.49
CA TYR A 208 14.06 -17.49 -7.76
C TYR A 208 14.90 -16.21 -7.63
N PRO A 209 16.07 -16.14 -8.30
CA PRO A 209 16.94 -14.97 -8.25
C PRO A 209 16.27 -13.66 -8.67
N ILE A 210 15.28 -13.73 -9.57
CA ILE A 210 14.50 -12.55 -10.00
C ILE A 210 13.62 -12.01 -8.87
N VAL A 211 13.06 -12.88 -8.03
CA VAL A 211 12.29 -12.48 -6.83
C VAL A 211 13.24 -11.92 -5.78
N SER A 212 14.42 -12.50 -5.62
CA SER A 212 15.45 -11.91 -4.75
C SER A 212 15.88 -10.51 -5.21
N ALA A 213 15.97 -10.26 -6.52
CA ALA A 213 16.28 -8.92 -7.02
C ALA A 213 15.17 -7.92 -6.63
N ALA A 214 13.90 -8.29 -6.82
CA ALA A 214 12.75 -7.50 -6.37
C ALA A 214 12.78 -7.23 -4.85
N SER A 215 13.15 -8.25 -4.07
CA SER A 215 13.36 -8.17 -2.62
C SER A 215 14.40 -7.12 -2.23
N ILE A 216 15.52 -7.07 -2.97
CA ILE A 216 16.60 -6.11 -2.76
C ILE A 216 16.12 -4.69 -3.07
N CYS A 217 15.47 -4.46 -4.21
CA CYS A 217 14.89 -3.17 -4.56
C CYS A 217 13.92 -2.69 -3.46
N ALA A 218 12.98 -3.54 -3.04
CA ALA A 218 12.02 -3.18 -1.99
C ALA A 218 12.70 -2.82 -0.66
N LYS A 219 13.71 -3.60 -0.23
CA LYS A 219 14.44 -3.37 1.03
C LYS A 219 15.28 -2.09 0.99
N VAL A 220 16.05 -1.88 -0.08
CA VAL A 220 16.89 -0.68 -0.26
C VAL A 220 16.03 0.58 -0.25
N LEU A 221 14.92 0.57 -1.00
CA LEU A 221 14.03 1.72 -1.00
C LEU A 221 13.34 1.94 0.34
N ARG A 222 13.00 0.86 1.07
CA ARG A 222 12.38 1.00 2.38
C ARG A 222 13.36 1.68 3.33
N ASP A 223 14.59 1.18 3.37
CA ASP A 223 15.61 1.66 4.30
C ASP A 223 15.92 3.14 4.02
N SER A 224 16.02 3.51 2.74
CA SER A 224 16.19 4.90 2.30
C SER A 224 14.97 5.78 2.62
N SER A 225 13.73 5.28 2.42
CA SER A 225 12.50 6.04 2.68
C SER A 225 12.36 6.47 4.15
N LEU A 226 12.83 5.62 5.06
CA LEU A 226 12.80 5.90 6.49
C LEU A 226 13.92 6.86 6.91
N LYS A 227 15.12 6.68 6.35
CA LYS A 227 16.26 7.56 6.62
C LYS A 227 15.96 9.01 6.21
N ASP A 228 15.31 9.19 5.07
CA ASP A 228 14.96 10.51 4.53
C ASP A 228 13.50 10.90 4.82
N TRP A 229 12.85 10.28 5.81
CA TRP A 229 11.44 10.50 6.13
C TRP A 229 11.13 11.97 6.47
N GLN A 230 10.10 12.54 5.83
CA GLN A 230 9.65 13.91 6.09
C GLN A 230 8.35 13.93 6.87
N PHE A 231 8.41 14.46 8.09
CA PHE A 231 7.23 14.67 8.92
C PHE A 231 6.48 15.92 8.48
N ARG A 232 5.18 15.79 8.22
CA ARG A 232 4.30 16.95 7.94
C ARG A 232 3.85 17.64 9.23
N GLU A 233 3.92 16.91 10.33
CA GLU A 233 3.51 17.32 11.67
C GLU A 233 4.56 18.21 12.36
N GLY A 234 5.66 18.53 11.68
CA GLY A 234 6.71 19.43 12.17
C GLY A 234 8.00 18.68 12.56
N THR A 235 8.74 19.24 13.53
CA THR A 235 10.03 18.69 13.94
C THR A 235 9.83 17.53 14.91
N ILE A 236 9.87 16.31 14.37
CA ILE A 236 9.80 15.07 15.14
C ILE A 236 11.14 14.33 15.05
N SER A 237 11.54 13.69 16.14
CA SER A 237 12.77 12.91 16.20
C SER A 237 12.73 11.74 15.21
N SER A 238 13.78 11.58 14.40
CA SER A 238 13.96 10.41 13.52
C SER A 238 14.52 9.18 14.25
N LEU A 239 14.75 9.27 15.57
CA LEU A 239 15.25 8.17 16.40
C LEU A 239 14.10 7.27 16.89
N TYR A 240 13.37 6.66 15.96
CA TYR A 240 12.19 5.83 16.23
C TYR A 240 12.47 4.32 16.26
N GLY A 241 13.74 3.92 16.35
CA GLY A 241 14.13 2.50 16.39
C GLY A 241 13.93 1.79 15.05
N CYS A 242 13.77 0.47 15.09
CA CYS A 242 13.63 -0.33 13.85
C CYS A 242 12.22 -0.28 13.22
N GLY A 243 11.24 0.30 13.93
CA GLY A 243 9.86 0.46 13.50
C GLY A 243 8.98 -0.77 13.74
N TYR A 244 9.49 -1.84 14.36
CA TYR A 244 8.70 -3.03 14.69
C TYR A 244 8.01 -2.88 16.05
N PRO A 245 6.78 -3.40 16.23
CA PRO A 245 6.05 -3.28 17.49
C PRO A 245 6.74 -3.79 18.74
N ASN A 246 7.70 -4.72 18.61
CA ASN A 246 8.38 -5.36 19.73
C ASN A 246 9.65 -4.63 20.16
N ASP A 247 10.12 -3.70 19.34
CA ASP A 247 11.35 -2.95 19.57
C ASP A 247 11.18 -1.92 20.70
N PRO A 248 12.04 -1.93 21.74
CA PRO A 248 11.93 -0.99 22.85
C PRO A 248 12.01 0.48 22.43
N ASP A 249 12.90 0.82 21.49
CA ASP A 249 13.08 2.19 21.01
C ASP A 249 11.84 2.66 20.23
N THR A 250 11.28 1.80 19.37
CA THR A 250 10.01 2.06 18.68
C THR A 250 8.86 2.32 19.65
N LYS A 251 8.73 1.50 20.71
CA LYS A 251 7.67 1.67 21.72
C LYS A 251 7.82 2.99 22.48
N LYS A 252 9.04 3.32 22.90
CA LYS A 252 9.34 4.57 23.58
C LYS A 252 9.01 5.75 22.68
N TRP A 253 9.43 5.70 21.42
CA TRP A 253 9.15 6.77 20.47
C TRP A 253 7.65 6.97 20.24
N LEU A 254 6.88 5.89 20.12
CA LEU A 254 5.42 6.01 19.99
C LEU A 254 4.80 6.68 21.22
N PHE A 255 5.20 6.27 22.42
CA PHE A 255 4.74 6.88 23.67
C PHE A 255 5.08 8.38 23.75
N ASP A 256 6.28 8.76 23.30
CA ASP A 256 6.74 10.16 23.32
C ASP A 256 6.05 11.03 22.24
N ASN A 257 5.37 10.44 21.25
CA ASN A 257 4.79 11.13 20.09
C ASN A 257 3.29 10.82 19.89
N VAL A 258 2.56 10.51 20.97
CA VAL A 258 1.11 10.47 20.97
C VAL A 258 0.53 11.81 21.41
N ASP A 259 -0.30 12.40 20.57
CA ASP A 259 -1.10 13.60 20.85
C ASP A 259 -2.50 13.19 21.33
N ASP A 260 -3.03 13.90 22.32
CA ASP A 260 -4.29 13.56 22.97
C ASP A 260 -5.50 13.67 22.03
N ILE A 261 -5.42 14.52 20.99
CA ILE A 261 -6.53 14.78 20.05
C ILE A 261 -6.28 14.05 18.73
N PHE A 262 -5.10 14.21 18.15
CA PHE A 262 -4.77 13.74 16.81
C PHE A 262 -4.13 12.35 16.79
N GLY A 263 -3.72 11.82 17.94
CA GLY A 263 -3.02 10.54 18.02
C GLY A 263 -1.59 10.66 17.51
N PHE A 264 -1.21 9.87 16.51
CA PHE A 264 0.18 9.79 16.06
C PHE A 264 0.49 10.62 14.80
N PRO A 265 1.77 10.96 14.56
CA PRO A 265 2.20 11.39 13.24
C PRO A 265 1.98 10.29 12.19
N ARG A 266 1.80 10.69 10.92
CA ARG A 266 1.39 9.80 9.82
C ARG A 266 2.41 8.73 9.41
N ILE A 267 3.64 8.76 9.97
CA ILE A 267 4.57 7.63 9.84
C ILE A 267 4.02 6.36 10.51
N VAL A 268 3.15 6.52 11.52
CA VAL A 268 2.55 5.41 12.26
C VAL A 268 1.40 4.82 11.46
N ARG A 269 1.36 3.49 11.40
CA ARG A 269 0.22 2.74 10.88
C ARG A 269 -0.80 2.58 11.99
N PHE A 270 -1.86 3.38 11.95
CA PHE A 270 -2.89 3.39 13.00
C PHE A 270 -3.60 2.03 13.10
N SER A 271 -3.78 1.33 11.98
CA SER A 271 -4.45 0.01 11.92
C SER A 271 -3.71 -1.16 12.59
N TRP A 272 -2.56 -0.89 13.22
CA TRP A 272 -1.82 -1.89 13.98
C TRP A 272 -2.32 -1.91 15.42
N SER A 273 -2.70 -3.08 15.93
CA SER A 273 -3.27 -3.22 17.28
C SER A 273 -2.41 -2.62 18.42
N PRO A 274 -1.07 -2.59 18.36
CA PRO A 274 -0.27 -1.83 19.33
C PRO A 274 -0.50 -0.31 19.30
N ALA A 275 -0.73 0.31 18.13
CA ALA A 275 -1.09 1.73 18.04
C ALA A 275 -2.50 1.96 18.60
N GLU A 276 -3.48 1.12 18.23
CA GLU A 276 -4.86 1.21 18.73
C GLU A 276 -4.93 1.18 20.26
N ARG A 277 -4.24 0.22 20.89
CA ARG A 277 -4.19 0.10 22.36
C ARG A 277 -3.57 1.32 23.04
N MET A 278 -2.64 1.98 22.37
CA MET A 278 -1.98 3.16 22.91
C MET A 278 -2.85 4.39 22.79
N LEU A 279 -3.58 4.56 21.68
CA LEU A 279 -4.62 5.58 21.54
C LEU A 279 -5.72 5.40 22.58
N GLN A 280 -6.18 4.17 22.81
CA GLN A 280 -7.20 3.88 23.83
C GLN A 280 -6.78 4.22 25.26
N SER A 281 -5.47 4.27 25.54
CA SER A 281 -4.94 4.52 26.88
C SER A 281 -4.45 5.95 27.11
N HIS A 282 -4.08 6.68 26.05
CA HIS A 282 -3.43 7.99 26.16
C HIS A 282 -4.16 9.11 25.42
N ALA A 283 -4.92 8.79 24.36
CA ALA A 283 -5.68 9.78 23.60
C ALA A 283 -7.13 9.87 24.07
N LEU A 284 -7.79 10.96 23.69
CA LEU A 284 -9.22 11.16 23.92
C LEU A 284 -10.04 10.12 23.14
N SER A 285 -11.16 9.69 23.74
CA SER A 285 -12.09 8.76 23.11
C SER A 285 -12.80 9.42 21.93
N VAL A 286 -12.79 8.74 20.77
CA VAL A 286 -13.51 9.16 19.57
C VAL A 286 -14.54 8.09 19.21
N GLU A 287 -15.80 8.51 19.10
CA GLU A 287 -16.89 7.65 18.63
C GLU A 287 -17.14 7.92 17.15
N TRP A 288 -17.07 6.86 16.35
CA TRP A 288 -17.40 6.89 14.93
C TRP A 288 -18.81 6.35 14.72
N GLN A 289 -19.50 6.82 13.68
CA GLN A 289 -20.77 6.23 13.28
C GLN A 289 -20.58 4.74 13.01
N GLU A 290 -21.36 3.89 13.69
CA GLU A 290 -21.36 2.45 13.45
C GLU A 290 -21.70 2.19 11.98
N VAL A 291 -20.91 1.33 11.34
CA VAL A 291 -21.30 0.76 10.06
C VAL A 291 -22.37 -0.26 10.40
N GLU A 292 -23.59 -0.10 9.87
CA GLU A 292 -24.60 -1.16 9.91
C GLU A 292 -23.93 -2.44 9.39
N GLU A 293 -23.63 -3.39 10.27
CA GLU A 293 -23.23 -4.73 9.84
C GLU A 293 -24.39 -5.26 9.00
N GLU A 294 -24.14 -5.72 7.77
CA GLU A 294 -25.16 -6.41 6.97
C GLU A 294 -25.84 -7.44 7.87
N GLU A 295 -27.13 -7.20 8.17
CA GLU A 295 -27.88 -7.95 9.16
C GLU A 295 -27.72 -9.45 8.90
N GLY A 296 -26.88 -10.10 9.71
CA GLY A 296 -26.85 -11.56 9.79
C GLY A 296 -28.21 -12.00 10.30
N ASN A 297 -29.05 -12.46 9.37
CA ASN A 297 -30.39 -13.07 9.47
C ASN A 297 -30.83 -13.51 10.90
N GLY A 298 -31.02 -12.54 11.78
CA GLY A 298 -31.37 -12.72 13.18
C GLY A 298 -32.82 -12.30 13.36
N GLU A 299 -33.69 -13.29 13.59
CA GLU A 299 -35.12 -13.10 13.81
C GLU A 299 -35.41 -11.94 14.78
N GLN A 300 -35.96 -10.85 14.26
CA GLN A 300 -36.48 -9.75 15.07
C GLN A 300 -37.60 -10.29 15.97
N LYS A 301 -37.38 -10.30 17.28
CA LYS A 301 -38.38 -10.74 18.27
C LYS A 301 -39.59 -9.80 18.25
N ILE A 302 -40.76 -10.37 17.96
CA ILE A 302 -42.10 -9.74 18.03
C ILE A 302 -42.49 -9.45 19.49
N THR A 303 -41.74 -8.60 20.20
CA THR A 303 -42.10 -8.17 21.56
C THR A 303 -42.13 -6.66 21.74
N ILE A 304 -41.92 -5.87 20.69
CA ILE A 304 -41.93 -4.39 20.75
C ILE A 304 -43.31 -3.78 20.38
N PHE A 305 -44.33 -4.60 20.08
CA PHE A 305 -45.64 -4.09 19.66
C PHE A 305 -46.62 -3.71 20.77
N PHE A 306 -46.29 -3.90 22.05
CA PHE A 306 -47.19 -3.60 23.17
C PHE A 306 -46.53 -2.76 24.28
N ALA A 307 -46.21 -1.51 23.97
CA ALA A 307 -46.01 -0.48 25.00
C ALA A 307 -46.58 0.86 24.50
N GLY A 308 -47.83 1.14 24.87
CA GLY A 308 -48.46 2.43 24.64
C GLY A 308 -47.89 3.47 25.60
N SER A 309 -47.24 4.49 25.08
CA SER A 309 -47.03 5.76 25.77
C SER A 309 -47.53 6.90 24.88
N SER A 310 -48.45 7.72 25.40
CA SER A 310 -48.92 8.91 24.70
C SER A 310 -47.91 10.04 24.86
N GLN A 311 -46.79 9.96 24.15
CA GLN A 311 -45.98 11.14 23.87
C GLN A 311 -46.52 11.79 22.60
N LYS A 312 -46.70 13.13 22.59
CA LYS A 312 -47.02 13.87 21.37
C LYS A 312 -45.98 13.51 20.32
N LYS A 313 -46.41 12.77 19.29
CA LYS A 313 -45.51 12.39 18.19
C LYS A 313 -44.94 13.66 17.59
N ARG A 314 -43.62 13.78 17.65
CA ARG A 314 -42.86 14.89 17.08
C ARG A 314 -43.11 14.88 15.57
N HIS A 315 -43.34 16.05 14.98
CA HIS A 315 -43.66 16.11 13.55
C HIS A 315 -42.49 15.57 12.72
N GLN A 316 -42.79 14.78 11.68
CA GLN A 316 -41.81 14.05 10.87
C GLN A 316 -40.67 14.95 10.38
N PHE A 317 -41.01 16.17 9.94
CA PHE A 317 -40.05 17.23 9.58
C PHE A 317 -38.88 17.40 10.57
N PHE A 318 -39.14 17.40 11.88
CA PHE A 318 -38.10 17.58 12.91
C PHE A 318 -37.31 16.30 13.17
N ILE A 319 -37.94 15.14 13.00
CA ILE A 319 -37.30 13.83 13.15
C ILE A 319 -36.29 13.64 12.01
N ASP A 320 -36.73 13.82 10.76
CA ASP A 320 -35.91 13.62 9.56
C ASP A 320 -34.69 14.55 9.51
N ARG A 321 -34.76 15.70 10.19
CA ARG A 321 -33.71 16.73 10.20
C ARG A 321 -32.91 16.76 11.50
N CYS A 322 -33.16 15.81 12.41
CA CYS A 322 -32.51 15.74 13.73
C CYS A 322 -32.61 17.06 14.54
N LEU A 323 -33.73 17.79 14.44
CA LEU A 323 -33.90 19.13 15.03
C LEU A 323 -34.65 19.09 16.36
N SER A 324 -33.98 19.41 17.49
CA SER A 324 -34.55 19.52 18.84
C SER A 324 -34.72 20.96 19.34
N THR A 325 -35.73 21.17 20.18
CA THR A 325 -35.87 22.42 20.93
C THR A 325 -34.84 22.44 22.06
N THR A 326 -34.01 23.48 22.12
CA THR A 326 -33.01 23.65 23.16
C THR A 326 -33.63 24.27 24.41
N ALA A 327 -33.43 23.66 25.58
CA ALA A 327 -33.87 24.20 26.87
C ALA A 327 -32.79 25.07 27.54
N THR A 328 -31.54 24.93 27.11
CA THR A 328 -30.35 25.60 27.63
C THR A 328 -29.35 25.80 26.48
N LEU A 329 -28.59 26.89 26.52
CA LEU A 329 -27.54 27.20 25.54
C LEU A 329 -26.20 26.61 25.96
#